data_AF-A0A800BUN6-F1
#
_entry.id   AF-A0A800BUN6-F1
#
_cell.length_a   1.000
_cell.length_b   1.000
_cell.length_c   1.000
_cell.angle_alpha   90.00
_cell.angle_beta   90.00
_cell.angle_gamma   90.00
#
_symmetry.space_group_name_H-M   'P 1'
#
loop_
_entity.id
_entity.type
_entity.pdbx_description
1 polymer ?
#
loop_
_entity_poly.entity_id
_entity_poly.type
_entity_poly.pdbx_seq_one_letter_code
_entity_poly.pdbx_strand_id
1 'polypeptide(L)'
;MTSTKLRLRGVGSRGALIALPLAFLGLFFWWPLARLFQEGLLGADKGGGLTLRYLGAVFTDPYLRGVIWFTTKQALLSALLAGAIGLPWAYIFAHYRFPGRGLLRSLTIVPFVLPSITVALGFVLFFGNNGHLNRLLMGLFHLEGPPLRILYSLWGIVLAHAFYNAPIVIRMVGAAWERLDPSYEESAQALGAGRLRRFLEVTLPLLLPSLMTSLALAFIFCFLSFPIVLALGGARFSTIEVEIYTLVRVMLDYKLGAALAIVEVLLSLGFTYGYIKLEGAFTRELEAVRPRPTRPLLRPSLGRIPVYLFIALSGVLFLGPLASVVYDSFTWGFSGSGGSSFTLKWYRFILRPEYEALIGAPPLRAILNSFQFGLTAMALAVLVGLPISFVIARYRFRGRRLFDALVMAPLGVSSVALGLALLRAFLRPPLELSGTWTAIALAHAILAYPFVIRAVVPLLEGLERGLVEAARSLGAPRWRAFLEVEFPLIRRGLLVGAVFAFAISLGEMSAAIMLARPELKTMPLVINDLRAARSFGGASAMSVLLILTTGGAFAVIERLFGSSGWRP
;
A
#
# COMPACT_ATOMS: atom_id res chain seq x y z
N MET A 1 -20.07 -0.25 27.60
CA MET A 1 -19.46 -1.23 28.54
C MET A 1 -17.99 -0.87 28.76
N THR A 2 -17.65 -0.49 29.99
CA THR A 2 -16.32 -0.02 30.39
C THR A 2 -15.32 -1.18 30.41
N SER A 3 -14.51 -1.31 29.36
CA SER A 3 -13.39 -2.27 29.29
C SER A 3 -12.33 -1.93 30.36
N THR A 4 -12.34 -2.65 31.47
CA THR A 4 -11.45 -2.46 32.63
C THR A 4 -10.03 -2.97 32.36
N LYS A 5 -9.27 -2.34 31.47
CA LYS A 5 -7.90 -2.75 31.09
C LYS A 5 -6.99 -2.98 32.32
N LEU A 6 -6.24 -4.09 32.29
CA LEU A 6 -5.39 -4.54 33.39
C LEU A 6 -4.22 -3.55 33.58
N ARG A 7 -3.91 -3.19 34.83
CA ARG A 7 -2.66 -2.48 35.17
C ARG A 7 -1.48 -3.46 35.04
N LEU A 8 -0.48 -3.11 34.25
CA LEU A 8 0.82 -3.80 34.26
C LEU A 8 1.49 -3.57 35.63
N ARG A 9 1.44 -4.57 36.52
CA ARG A 9 2.26 -4.68 37.73
C ARG A 9 3.04 -6.01 37.68
N GLY A 10 4.35 -5.97 37.89
CA GLY A 10 5.24 -7.14 38.04
C GLY A 10 5.85 -7.68 36.72
N VAL A 11 7.18 -7.81 36.71
CA VAL A 11 8.05 -8.02 35.52
C VAL A 11 8.25 -9.49 35.10
N GLY A 12 7.92 -10.49 35.94
CA GLY A 12 8.30 -11.89 35.71
C GLY A 12 7.92 -12.50 34.33
N SER A 13 6.68 -12.96 34.16
CA SER A 13 6.23 -13.58 32.89
C SER A 13 5.64 -12.58 31.88
N ARG A 14 5.33 -11.36 32.33
CA ARG A 14 4.74 -10.28 31.53
C ARG A 14 5.81 -9.47 30.79
N GLY A 15 7.02 -9.39 31.34
CA GLY A 15 8.16 -8.73 30.72
C GLY A 15 8.60 -9.44 29.45
N ALA A 16 8.69 -10.78 29.45
CA ALA A 16 9.16 -11.57 28.31
C ALA A 16 8.31 -11.40 27.04
N LEU A 17 6.97 -11.36 27.18
CA LEU A 17 6.02 -11.16 26.07
C LEU A 17 6.15 -9.78 25.40
N ILE A 18 6.61 -8.77 26.14
CA ILE A 18 6.82 -7.40 25.63
C ILE A 18 8.28 -7.21 25.18
N ALA A 19 9.22 -7.86 25.87
CA ALA A 19 10.65 -7.72 25.64
C ALA A 19 11.04 -8.24 24.26
N LEU A 20 10.48 -9.37 23.79
CA LEU A 20 10.84 -9.93 22.49
C LEU A 20 10.45 -9.00 21.32
N PRO A 21 9.20 -8.53 21.19
CA PRO A 21 8.85 -7.56 20.14
C PRO A 21 9.61 -6.23 20.26
N LEU A 22 9.83 -5.73 21.48
CA LEU A 22 10.62 -4.51 21.68
C LEU A 22 12.09 -4.69 21.30
N ALA A 23 12.69 -5.83 21.61
CA ALA A 23 14.04 -6.16 21.20
C ALA A 23 14.14 -6.29 19.68
N PHE A 24 13.15 -6.93 19.05
CA PHE A 24 13.05 -7.01 17.59
C PHE A 24 12.99 -5.61 16.96
N LEU A 25 12.09 -4.74 17.42
CA LEU A 25 11.98 -3.37 16.89
C LEU A 25 13.21 -2.53 17.22
N GLY A 26 13.77 -2.67 18.42
CA GLY A 26 14.99 -1.99 18.84
C GLY A 26 16.16 -2.33 17.91
N LEU A 27 16.34 -3.62 17.63
CA LEU A 27 17.46 -4.14 16.86
C LEU A 27 17.28 -3.99 15.35
N PHE A 28 16.08 -4.19 14.81
CA PHE A 28 15.88 -4.26 13.36
C PHE A 28 15.17 -3.04 12.77
N PHE A 29 14.58 -2.15 13.57
CA PHE A 29 13.96 -0.93 13.07
C PHE A 29 14.62 0.34 13.64
N TRP A 30 14.63 0.49 14.96
CA TRP A 30 15.13 1.71 15.61
C TRP A 30 16.64 1.85 15.51
N TRP A 31 17.42 0.78 15.68
CA TRP A 31 18.87 0.83 15.48
C TRP A 31 19.26 1.16 14.04
N PRO A 32 18.68 0.52 13.00
CA PRO A 32 18.94 0.91 11.62
C PRO A 32 18.53 2.33 11.32
N LEU A 33 17.38 2.79 11.83
CA LEU A 33 16.98 4.19 11.68
C LEU A 33 17.97 5.13 12.37
N ALA A 34 18.47 4.80 13.57
CA ALA A 34 19.52 5.57 14.22
C ALA A 34 20.81 5.60 13.38
N ARG A 35 21.18 4.50 12.72
CA ARG A 35 22.32 4.46 11.78
C ARG A 35 22.09 5.33 10.56
N LEU A 36 20.88 5.40 10.02
CA LEU A 36 20.50 6.33 8.96
C LEU A 36 20.71 7.78 9.40
N PHE A 37 20.25 8.14 10.60
CA PHE A 37 20.45 9.48 11.15
C PHE A 37 21.93 9.80 11.36
N GLN A 38 22.72 8.86 11.88
CA GLN A 38 24.17 8.99 11.99
C GLN A 38 24.82 9.21 10.60
N GLU A 39 24.40 8.47 9.58
CA GLU A 39 24.96 8.59 8.24
C GLU A 39 24.74 10.00 7.64
N GLY A 40 23.54 10.56 7.81
CA GLY A 40 23.20 11.90 7.30
C GLY A 40 23.73 13.06 8.15
N LEU A 41 24.11 12.80 9.41
CA LEU A 41 24.55 13.82 10.37
C LEU A 41 26.05 13.78 10.70
N LEU A 42 26.83 12.82 10.21
CA LEU A 42 28.26 12.73 10.51
C LEU A 42 29.12 13.16 9.33
N GLY A 43 30.17 13.95 9.61
CA GLY A 43 31.15 14.41 8.63
C GLY A 43 31.89 13.26 7.94
N ALA A 44 32.42 13.51 6.74
CA ALA A 44 33.37 12.60 6.08
C ALA A 44 34.79 12.73 6.67
N ASP A 45 35.04 13.78 7.45
CA ASP A 45 36.34 14.07 8.03
C ASP A 45 36.72 13.04 9.11
N LYS A 46 38.02 12.75 9.22
CA LYS A 46 38.60 11.71 10.08
C LYS A 46 38.22 11.81 11.57
N GLY A 47 37.62 12.91 12.02
CA GLY A 47 37.14 13.12 13.39
C GLY A 47 35.69 12.69 13.65
N GLY A 48 34.91 12.32 12.63
CA GLY A 48 33.52 11.85 12.82
C GLY A 48 32.60 12.84 13.54
N GLY A 49 32.88 14.15 13.44
CA GLY A 49 32.07 15.18 14.10
C GLY A 49 30.66 15.26 13.52
N LEU A 50 29.70 15.67 14.36
CA LEU A 50 28.36 16.03 13.90
C LEU A 50 28.45 17.18 12.89
N THR A 51 27.85 17.01 11.72
CA THR A 51 27.74 18.00 10.66
C THR A 51 26.29 18.14 10.21
N LEU A 52 25.86 19.38 10.01
CA LEU A 52 24.59 19.69 9.35
C LEU A 52 24.78 19.99 7.86
N ARG A 53 25.98 19.78 7.32
CA ARG A 53 26.30 20.13 5.92
C ARG A 53 25.39 19.44 4.92
N TYR A 54 25.19 18.12 5.05
CA TYR A 54 24.37 17.36 4.11
C TYR A 54 22.87 17.68 4.26
N LEU A 55 22.38 17.87 5.48
CA LEU A 55 21.01 18.36 5.70
C LEU A 55 20.81 19.77 5.15
N GLY A 56 21.78 20.67 5.37
CA GLY A 56 21.79 22.01 4.78
C GLY A 56 21.73 21.95 3.26
N ALA A 57 22.52 21.06 2.65
CA ALA A 57 22.55 20.86 1.20
C ALA A 57 21.16 20.50 0.64
N VAL A 58 20.38 19.67 1.32
CA VAL A 58 19.00 19.32 0.91
C VAL A 58 18.11 20.56 0.76
N PHE A 59 18.30 21.58 1.60
CA PHE A 59 17.51 22.81 1.55
C PHE A 59 18.16 23.93 0.74
N THR A 60 19.48 23.93 0.52
CA THR A 60 20.15 24.95 -0.29
C THR A 60 20.19 24.58 -1.77
N ASP A 61 20.34 23.30 -2.10
CA ASP A 61 20.39 22.81 -3.47
C ASP A 61 19.04 23.03 -4.18
N PRO A 62 18.99 23.80 -5.28
CA PRO A 62 17.77 24.04 -6.04
C PRO A 62 17.13 22.75 -6.59
N TYR A 63 17.93 21.76 -6.96
CA TYR A 63 17.47 20.49 -7.49
C TYR A 63 16.76 19.67 -6.40
N LEU A 64 17.38 19.49 -5.23
CA LEU A 64 16.78 18.72 -4.13
C LEU A 64 15.52 19.39 -3.57
N ARG A 65 15.50 20.73 -3.47
CA ARG A 65 14.26 21.46 -3.19
C ARG A 65 13.19 21.22 -4.25
N GLY A 66 13.59 21.17 -5.52
CA GLY A 66 12.72 20.80 -6.63
C GLY A 66 12.11 19.41 -6.46
N VAL A 67 12.90 18.42 -6.02
CA VAL A 67 12.45 17.05 -5.73
C VAL A 67 11.44 17.02 -4.58
N ILE A 68 11.70 17.73 -3.48
CA ILE A 68 10.77 17.81 -2.33
C ILE A 68 9.44 18.46 -2.74
N TRP A 69 9.52 19.58 -3.47
CA TRP A 69 8.34 20.28 -3.96
C TRP A 69 7.56 19.45 -4.95
N PHE A 70 8.25 18.80 -5.90
CA PHE A 70 7.61 17.91 -6.86
C PHE A 70 6.91 16.75 -6.16
N THR A 71 7.54 16.12 -5.16
CA THR A 71 6.97 15.01 -4.39
C THR A 71 5.69 15.42 -3.67
N THR A 72 5.69 16.58 -3.01
CA THR A 72 4.51 17.11 -2.32
C THR A 72 3.41 17.48 -3.32
N LYS A 73 3.75 18.19 -4.40
CA LYS A 73 2.80 18.64 -5.41
C LYS A 73 2.14 17.47 -6.14
N GLN A 74 2.92 16.49 -6.60
CA GLN A 74 2.38 15.32 -7.30
C GLN A 74 1.48 14.50 -6.38
N ALA A 75 1.86 14.35 -5.09
CA ALA A 75 1.08 13.57 -4.14
C ALA A 75 -0.27 14.24 -3.84
N LEU A 76 -0.28 15.56 -3.71
CA LEU A 76 -1.51 16.34 -3.51
C LEU A 76 -2.44 16.24 -4.73
N LEU A 77 -1.92 16.45 -5.94
CA LEU A 77 -2.71 16.33 -7.17
C LEU A 77 -3.26 14.91 -7.36
N SER A 78 -2.45 13.90 -7.05
CA SER A 78 -2.82 12.48 -7.10
C SER A 78 -3.96 12.16 -6.12
N ALA A 79 -3.86 12.63 -4.88
CA ALA A 79 -4.91 12.45 -3.87
C ALA A 79 -6.22 13.12 -4.29
N LEU A 80 -6.15 14.37 -4.77
CA LEU A 80 -7.33 15.09 -5.24
C LEU A 80 -7.99 14.40 -6.43
N LEU A 81 -7.20 13.89 -7.39
CA LEU A 81 -7.74 13.12 -8.52
C LEU A 81 -8.31 11.77 -8.07
N ALA A 82 -7.69 11.08 -7.10
CA ALA A 82 -8.25 9.88 -6.48
C ALA A 82 -9.61 10.17 -5.84
N GLY A 83 -9.74 11.34 -5.18
CA GLY A 83 -11.01 11.87 -4.67
C GLY A 83 -12.05 12.08 -5.76
N ALA A 84 -11.66 12.76 -6.85
CA ALA A 84 -12.51 13.06 -7.98
C ALA A 84 -13.02 11.80 -8.71
N ILE A 85 -12.24 10.71 -8.73
CA ILE A 85 -12.64 9.41 -9.26
C ILE A 85 -13.46 8.62 -8.23
N GLY A 86 -13.02 8.62 -6.97
CA GLY A 86 -13.60 7.78 -5.93
C GLY A 86 -14.96 8.25 -5.41
N LEU A 87 -15.19 9.56 -5.35
CA LEU A 87 -16.44 10.14 -4.85
C LEU A 87 -17.66 9.81 -5.74
N PRO A 88 -17.60 9.90 -7.09
CA PRO A 88 -18.67 9.43 -7.95
C PRO A 88 -18.92 7.91 -7.82
N TRP A 89 -17.88 7.10 -7.66
CA TRP A 89 -18.04 5.66 -7.42
C TRP A 89 -18.73 5.37 -6.07
N ALA A 90 -18.34 6.09 -5.01
CA ALA A 90 -19.01 6.01 -3.71
C ALA A 90 -20.49 6.37 -3.83
N TYR A 91 -20.83 7.43 -4.57
CA TYR A 91 -22.21 7.81 -4.88
C TYR A 91 -22.95 6.68 -5.61
N ILE A 92 -22.37 6.13 -6.68
CA ILE A 92 -22.99 5.09 -7.50
C ILE A 92 -23.31 3.85 -6.66
N PHE A 93 -22.36 3.40 -5.84
CA PHE A 93 -22.57 2.24 -4.99
C PHE A 93 -23.57 2.54 -3.86
N ALA A 94 -23.56 3.73 -3.25
CA ALA A 94 -24.51 4.06 -2.20
C ALA A 94 -25.96 4.18 -2.71
N HIS A 95 -26.17 4.62 -3.96
CA HIS A 95 -27.50 4.97 -4.47
C HIS A 95 -28.14 3.93 -5.39
N TYR A 96 -27.35 3.15 -6.12
CA TYR A 96 -27.88 2.30 -7.19
C TYR A 96 -27.74 0.79 -6.95
N ARG A 97 -28.75 0.02 -7.38
CA ARG A 97 -28.71 -1.45 -7.54
C ARG A 97 -28.75 -1.81 -9.02
N PHE A 98 -27.89 -2.72 -9.44
CA PHE A 98 -27.82 -3.23 -10.82
C PHE A 98 -27.12 -4.60 -10.84
N PRO A 99 -27.41 -5.46 -11.83
CA PRO A 99 -26.72 -6.74 -11.99
C PRO A 99 -25.22 -6.49 -12.17
N GLY A 100 -24.38 -7.28 -11.49
CA GLY A 100 -22.93 -7.10 -11.53
C GLY A 100 -22.36 -6.01 -10.59
N ARG A 101 -23.18 -5.37 -9.74
CA ARG A 101 -22.70 -4.39 -8.74
C ARG A 101 -21.60 -4.96 -7.83
N GLY A 102 -21.74 -6.21 -7.39
CA GLY A 102 -20.73 -6.88 -6.56
C GLY A 102 -19.40 -7.06 -7.29
N LEU A 103 -19.46 -7.47 -8.57
CA LEU A 103 -18.29 -7.59 -9.42
C LEU A 103 -17.60 -6.23 -9.63
N LEU A 104 -18.35 -5.17 -9.99
CA LEU A 104 -17.76 -3.83 -10.15
C LEU A 104 -17.15 -3.31 -8.85
N ARG A 105 -17.81 -3.49 -7.70
CA ARG A 105 -17.25 -3.11 -6.39
C ARG A 105 -15.93 -3.85 -6.11
N SER A 106 -15.86 -5.13 -6.47
CA SER A 106 -14.63 -5.93 -6.31
C SER A 106 -13.52 -5.46 -7.27
N LEU A 107 -13.87 -5.21 -8.53
CA LEU A 107 -12.93 -4.69 -9.55
C LEU A 107 -12.33 -3.34 -9.17
N THR A 108 -13.11 -2.47 -8.51
CA THR A 108 -12.56 -1.20 -7.99
C THR A 108 -11.54 -1.40 -6.88
N ILE A 109 -11.54 -2.53 -6.16
CA ILE A 109 -10.57 -2.79 -5.07
C ILE A 109 -9.27 -3.40 -5.61
N VAL A 110 -9.34 -4.13 -6.73
CA VAL A 110 -8.21 -4.85 -7.34
C VAL A 110 -6.93 -3.99 -7.42
N PRO A 111 -6.93 -2.76 -7.96
CA PRO A 111 -5.69 -1.99 -8.14
C PRO A 111 -4.89 -1.79 -6.86
N PHE A 112 -5.59 -1.57 -5.74
CA PHE A 112 -4.96 -1.33 -4.44
C PHE A 112 -4.30 -2.60 -3.87
N VAL A 113 -4.83 -3.76 -4.25
CA VAL A 113 -4.30 -5.08 -3.87
C VAL A 113 -3.10 -5.47 -4.73
N LEU A 114 -3.01 -4.94 -5.96
CA LEU A 114 -1.93 -5.27 -6.86
C LEU A 114 -0.61 -4.63 -6.45
N PRO A 115 0.52 -5.32 -6.69
CA PRO A 115 1.82 -4.70 -6.55
C PRO A 115 1.99 -3.51 -7.50
N SER A 116 2.47 -2.39 -6.96
CA SER A 116 2.55 -1.11 -7.65
C SER A 116 3.42 -1.12 -8.91
N ILE A 117 4.47 -1.97 -8.96
CA ILE A 117 5.26 -2.17 -10.18
C ILE A 117 4.46 -2.80 -11.32
N THR A 118 3.51 -3.68 -11.00
CA THR A 118 2.63 -4.28 -12.02
C THR A 118 1.63 -3.25 -12.55
N VAL A 119 1.15 -2.37 -11.68
CA VAL A 119 0.34 -1.21 -12.09
C VAL A 119 1.15 -0.31 -13.01
N ALA A 120 2.40 0.00 -12.66
CA ALA A 120 3.26 0.82 -13.50
C ALA A 120 3.52 0.18 -14.88
N LEU A 121 3.80 -1.13 -14.93
CA LEU A 121 3.93 -1.87 -16.19
C LEU A 121 2.64 -1.79 -17.00
N GLY A 122 1.47 -2.06 -16.40
CA GLY A 122 0.19 -1.96 -17.09
C GLY A 122 -0.08 -0.57 -17.66
N PHE A 123 0.30 0.48 -16.95
CA PHE A 123 0.23 1.86 -17.46
C PHE A 123 1.16 2.07 -18.65
N VAL A 124 2.39 1.55 -18.60
CA VAL A 124 3.32 1.59 -19.75
C VAL A 124 2.73 0.91 -20.98
N LEU A 125 2.13 -0.28 -20.80
CA LEU A 125 1.55 -1.07 -21.87
C LEU A 125 0.25 -0.49 -22.44
N PHE A 126 -0.55 0.17 -21.60
CA PHE A 126 -1.85 0.69 -22.01
C PHE A 126 -1.77 2.12 -22.54
N PHE A 127 -1.16 3.04 -21.78
CA PHE A 127 -1.11 4.47 -22.08
C PHE A 127 0.17 4.90 -22.81
N GLY A 128 1.11 3.99 -23.07
CA GLY A 128 2.33 4.31 -23.81
C GLY A 128 2.04 4.76 -25.24
N ASN A 129 3.01 5.41 -25.88
CA ASN A 129 2.87 5.87 -27.27
C ASN A 129 2.50 4.72 -28.22
N ASN A 130 3.06 3.52 -28.00
CA ASN A 130 2.71 2.30 -28.73
C ASN A 130 1.78 1.37 -27.91
N GLY A 131 1.14 1.91 -26.87
CA GLY A 131 0.28 1.17 -25.97
C GLY A 131 -1.05 0.77 -26.61
N HIS A 132 -1.76 -0.15 -25.98
CA HIS A 132 -3.03 -0.70 -26.49
C HIS A 132 -4.09 0.37 -26.72
N LEU A 133 -4.20 1.38 -25.84
CA LEU A 133 -5.20 2.44 -26.00
C LEU A 133 -4.90 3.32 -27.22
N ASN A 134 -3.65 3.76 -27.37
CA ASN A 134 -3.25 4.58 -28.52
C ASN A 134 -3.42 3.82 -29.83
N ARG A 135 -3.03 2.53 -29.88
CA ARG A 135 -3.24 1.69 -31.08
C ARG A 135 -4.71 1.51 -31.43
N LEU A 136 -5.56 1.30 -30.42
CA LEU A 136 -7.01 1.22 -30.62
C LEU A 136 -7.57 2.53 -31.19
N LEU A 137 -7.19 3.68 -30.60
CA LEU A 137 -7.66 4.99 -31.06
C LEU A 137 -7.15 5.32 -32.47
N MET A 138 -5.88 5.00 -32.77
CA MET A 138 -5.33 5.18 -34.11
C MET A 138 -6.06 4.32 -35.15
N GLY A 139 -6.40 3.07 -34.80
CA GLY A 139 -7.17 2.19 -35.69
C GLY A 139 -8.63 2.64 -35.88
N LEU A 140 -9.27 3.14 -34.83
CA LEU A 140 -10.66 3.63 -34.90
C LEU A 140 -10.79 4.95 -35.65
N PHE A 141 -9.83 5.86 -35.48
CA PHE A 141 -9.88 7.22 -36.03
C PHE A 141 -8.91 7.44 -37.20
N HIS A 142 -8.24 6.39 -37.69
CA HIS A 142 -7.26 6.45 -38.79
C HIS A 142 -6.17 7.51 -38.58
N LEU A 143 -5.66 7.62 -37.34
CA LEU A 143 -4.65 8.62 -36.98
C LEU A 143 -3.23 8.11 -37.28
N GLU A 144 -2.38 8.99 -37.82
CA GLU A 144 -0.98 8.67 -38.15
C GLU A 144 -0.07 8.60 -36.91
N GLY A 145 -0.46 9.20 -35.79
CA GLY A 145 0.33 9.26 -34.57
C GLY A 145 -0.50 9.04 -33.30
N PRO A 146 0.17 8.75 -32.17
CA PRO A 146 -0.52 8.48 -30.91
C PRO A 146 -1.22 9.75 -30.40
N PRO A 147 -2.56 9.73 -30.23
CA PRO A 147 -3.31 10.90 -29.77
C PRO A 147 -3.04 11.24 -28.30
N LEU A 148 -2.67 10.26 -27.48
CA LEU A 148 -2.43 10.44 -26.04
C LEU A 148 -0.95 10.29 -25.71
N ARG A 149 -0.31 11.38 -25.25
CA ARG A 149 1.10 11.41 -24.82
C ARG A 149 1.21 11.74 -23.33
N ILE A 150 0.66 10.84 -22.49
CA ILE A 150 0.49 11.09 -21.05
C ILE A 150 1.63 10.46 -20.22
N LEU A 151 2.27 9.39 -20.70
CA LEU A 151 3.38 8.76 -19.96
C LEU A 151 4.63 9.62 -19.91
N TYR A 152 5.49 9.38 -18.91
CA TYR A 152 6.70 10.16 -18.67
C TYR A 152 6.42 11.66 -18.43
N SER A 153 5.23 11.94 -17.86
CA SER A 153 4.75 13.26 -17.50
C SER A 153 4.17 13.26 -16.08
N LEU A 154 4.04 14.44 -15.47
CA LEU A 154 3.34 14.62 -14.19
C LEU A 154 1.93 13.99 -14.23
N TRP A 155 1.18 14.17 -15.32
CA TRP A 155 -0.18 13.65 -15.44
C TRP A 155 -0.24 12.13 -15.57
N GLY A 156 0.79 11.50 -16.13
CA GLY A 156 0.93 10.03 -16.12
C GLY A 156 1.10 9.48 -14.72
N ILE A 157 1.94 10.13 -13.90
CA ILE A 157 2.14 9.77 -12.48
C ILE A 157 0.84 9.99 -11.70
N VAL A 158 0.22 11.17 -11.83
CA VAL A 158 -1.00 11.55 -11.13
C VAL A 158 -2.16 10.61 -11.47
N LEU A 159 -2.32 10.23 -12.74
CA LEU A 159 -3.36 9.30 -13.16
C LEU A 159 -3.12 7.89 -12.64
N ALA A 160 -1.86 7.40 -12.66
CA ALA A 160 -1.51 6.09 -12.11
C ALA A 160 -1.73 6.00 -10.60
N HIS A 161 -1.33 7.05 -9.87
CA HIS A 161 -1.61 7.15 -8.44
C HIS A 161 -3.10 7.27 -8.14
N ALA A 162 -3.85 8.04 -8.92
CA ALA A 162 -5.29 8.16 -8.74
C ALA A 162 -6.00 6.82 -8.99
N PHE A 163 -5.62 6.09 -10.03
CA PHE A 163 -6.08 4.72 -10.28
C PHE A 163 -5.76 3.78 -9.10
N TYR A 164 -4.54 3.86 -8.56
CA TYR A 164 -4.09 3.03 -7.45
C TYR A 164 -4.82 3.35 -6.11
N ASN A 165 -5.10 4.63 -5.85
CA ASN A 165 -5.59 5.12 -4.55
C ASN A 165 -7.08 5.50 -4.51
N ALA A 166 -7.76 5.65 -5.65
CA ALA A 166 -9.22 5.81 -5.70
C ALA A 166 -10.00 4.76 -4.87
N PRO A 167 -9.58 3.47 -4.77
CA PRO A 167 -10.31 2.47 -3.99
C PRO A 167 -10.44 2.83 -2.50
N ILE A 168 -9.47 3.56 -1.96
CA ILE A 168 -9.49 4.04 -0.56
C ILE A 168 -10.65 5.00 -0.35
N VAL A 169 -10.81 5.96 -1.26
CA VAL A 169 -11.90 6.96 -1.23
C VAL A 169 -13.24 6.27 -1.42
N ILE A 170 -13.35 5.38 -2.41
CA ILE A 170 -14.59 4.62 -2.69
C ILE A 170 -15.06 3.89 -1.43
N ARG A 171 -14.14 3.24 -0.72
CA ARG A 171 -14.46 2.45 0.47
C ARG A 171 -14.80 3.33 1.67
N MET A 172 -13.95 4.31 1.99
CA MET A 172 -14.13 5.14 3.19
C MET A 172 -15.36 6.05 3.06
N VAL A 173 -15.46 6.77 1.94
CA VAL A 173 -16.59 7.67 1.68
C VAL A 173 -17.85 6.87 1.39
N GLY A 174 -17.75 5.76 0.65
CA GLY A 174 -18.91 4.89 0.39
C GLY A 174 -19.51 4.31 1.67
N ALA A 175 -18.67 3.86 2.62
CA ALA A 175 -19.13 3.37 3.92
C ALA A 175 -19.79 4.48 4.76
N ALA A 176 -19.27 5.70 4.73
CA ALA A 176 -19.89 6.84 5.40
C ALA A 176 -21.23 7.22 4.74
N TRP A 177 -21.28 7.22 3.40
CA TRP A 177 -22.47 7.59 2.63
C TRP A 177 -23.61 6.58 2.77
N GLU A 178 -23.30 5.28 2.87
CA GLU A 178 -24.29 4.23 3.12
C GLU A 178 -24.92 4.31 4.52
N ARG A 179 -24.22 4.93 5.49
CA ARG A 179 -24.70 5.15 6.86
C ARG A 179 -25.47 6.45 7.04
N LEU A 180 -25.42 7.37 6.08
CA LEU A 180 -26.06 8.68 6.19
C LEU A 180 -27.59 8.55 6.12
N ASP A 181 -28.29 9.12 7.11
CA ASP A 181 -29.76 9.12 7.14
C ASP A 181 -30.31 9.91 5.93
N PRO A 182 -31.14 9.28 5.07
CA PRO A 182 -31.79 9.97 3.96
C PRO A 182 -32.66 11.16 4.37
N SER A 183 -33.14 11.19 5.62
CA SER A 183 -34.04 12.23 6.13
C SER A 183 -33.48 13.64 5.94
N TYR A 184 -32.17 13.85 6.11
CA TYR A 184 -31.54 15.16 5.87
C TYR A 184 -31.70 15.65 4.42
N GLU A 185 -31.53 14.75 3.45
CA GLU A 185 -31.68 15.08 2.02
C GLU A 185 -33.14 15.22 1.60
N GLU A 186 -34.06 14.50 2.26
CA GLU A 186 -35.51 14.58 2.07
C GLU A 186 -36.08 15.89 2.65
N SER A 187 -35.67 16.28 3.86
CA SER A 187 -36.03 17.56 4.47
C SER A 187 -35.52 18.74 3.64
N ALA A 188 -34.27 18.70 3.18
CA ALA A 188 -33.74 19.73 2.30
C ALA A 188 -34.52 19.81 0.97
N GLN A 189 -34.96 18.67 0.43
CA GLN A 189 -35.80 18.63 -0.76
C GLN A 189 -37.19 19.25 -0.52
N ALA A 190 -37.81 18.97 0.62
CA ALA A 190 -39.09 19.56 1.01
C ALA A 190 -39.02 21.09 1.14
N LEU A 191 -37.85 21.62 1.57
CA LEU A 191 -37.56 23.06 1.62
C LEU A 191 -37.18 23.67 0.25
N GLY A 192 -37.30 22.92 -0.85
CA GLY A 192 -37.04 23.40 -2.21
C GLY A 192 -35.59 23.35 -2.65
N ALA A 193 -34.69 22.69 -1.91
CA ALA A 193 -33.28 22.59 -2.32
C ALA A 193 -33.11 21.66 -3.54
N GLY A 194 -32.54 22.21 -4.62
CA GLY A 194 -32.16 21.47 -5.81
C GLY A 194 -31.07 20.42 -5.56
N ARG A 195 -30.80 19.53 -6.53
CA ARG A 195 -29.85 18.41 -6.38
C ARG A 195 -28.44 18.85 -5.99
N LEU A 196 -27.90 19.86 -6.69
CA LEU A 196 -26.55 20.36 -6.42
C LEU A 196 -26.47 21.05 -5.06
N ARG A 197 -27.48 21.86 -4.72
CA ARG A 197 -27.56 22.55 -3.42
C ARG A 197 -27.61 21.56 -2.26
N ARG A 198 -28.47 20.52 -2.35
CA ARG A 198 -28.51 19.44 -1.35
C ARG A 198 -27.17 18.73 -1.20
N PHE A 199 -26.50 18.44 -2.31
CA PHE A 199 -25.19 17.82 -2.26
C PHE A 199 -24.16 18.73 -1.59
N LEU A 200 -24.06 20.00 -1.97
CA LEU A 200 -23.04 20.92 -1.45
C LEU A 200 -23.29 21.39 -0.01
N GLU A 201 -24.54 21.60 0.38
CA GLU A 201 -24.90 22.18 1.69
C GLU A 201 -25.24 21.12 2.76
N VAL A 202 -25.63 19.91 2.36
CA VAL A 202 -26.05 18.85 3.30
C VAL A 202 -25.14 17.63 3.20
N THR A 203 -25.10 16.98 2.04
CA THR A 203 -24.42 15.69 1.91
C THR A 203 -22.89 15.84 2.01
N LEU A 204 -22.29 16.79 1.30
CA LEU A 204 -20.84 16.98 1.25
C LEU A 204 -20.26 17.39 2.60
N PRO A 205 -20.82 18.33 3.38
CA PRO A 205 -20.32 18.64 4.71
C PRO A 205 -20.35 17.44 5.66
N LEU A 206 -21.39 16.60 5.59
CA LEU A 206 -21.51 15.37 6.39
C LEU A 206 -20.51 14.29 5.94
N LEU A 207 -20.13 14.28 4.65
CA LEU A 207 -19.11 13.37 4.13
C LEU A 207 -17.69 13.92 4.22
N LEU A 208 -17.53 15.24 4.41
CA LEU A 208 -16.24 15.93 4.43
C LEU A 208 -15.24 15.27 5.40
N PRO A 209 -15.62 14.85 6.61
CA PRO A 209 -14.75 14.08 7.49
C PRO A 209 -14.15 12.81 6.84
N SER A 210 -15.00 12.00 6.22
CA SER A 210 -14.59 10.76 5.54
C SER A 210 -13.78 11.04 4.27
N LEU A 211 -14.11 12.12 3.56
CA LEU A 211 -13.39 12.54 2.38
C LEU A 211 -11.99 13.03 2.75
N MET A 212 -11.86 13.94 3.73
CA MET A 212 -10.57 14.49 4.17
C MET A 212 -9.64 13.40 4.70
N THR A 213 -10.15 12.47 5.52
CA THR A 213 -9.34 11.34 6.02
C THR A 213 -8.90 10.41 4.88
N SER A 214 -9.77 10.11 3.91
CA SER A 214 -9.40 9.30 2.75
C SER A 214 -8.40 9.99 1.82
N LEU A 215 -8.50 11.31 1.63
CA LEU A 215 -7.57 12.11 0.84
C LEU A 215 -6.21 12.23 1.52
N ALA A 216 -6.18 12.43 2.84
CA ALA A 216 -4.94 12.46 3.61
C ALA A 216 -4.20 11.11 3.52
N LEU A 217 -4.94 10.00 3.61
CA LEU A 217 -4.35 8.67 3.45
C LEU A 217 -3.84 8.42 2.03
N ALA A 218 -4.62 8.80 1.00
CA ALA A 218 -4.19 8.71 -0.39
C ALA A 218 -2.95 9.57 -0.65
N PHE A 219 -2.89 10.78 -0.08
CA PHE A 219 -1.73 11.66 -0.16
C PHE A 219 -0.47 11.00 0.42
N ILE A 220 -0.55 10.41 1.61
CA ILE A 220 0.58 9.72 2.25
C ILE A 220 1.09 8.58 1.35
N PHE A 221 0.19 7.76 0.79
CA PHE A 221 0.60 6.68 -0.12
C PHE A 221 1.18 7.18 -1.45
N CYS A 222 0.70 8.31 -1.97
CA CYS A 222 1.30 8.92 -3.17
C CYS A 222 2.66 9.57 -2.87
N PHE A 223 2.84 10.11 -1.66
CA PHE A 223 4.08 10.74 -1.21
C PHE A 223 5.20 9.70 -1.05
N LEU A 224 4.87 8.55 -0.47
CA LEU A 224 5.78 7.42 -0.23
C LEU A 224 5.83 6.42 -1.41
N SER A 225 5.37 6.84 -2.60
CA SER A 225 5.30 5.96 -3.76
C SER A 225 6.61 5.97 -4.54
N PHE A 226 7.25 4.80 -4.56
CA PHE A 226 8.49 4.60 -5.31
C PHE A 226 8.27 3.93 -6.69
N PRO A 227 7.65 2.74 -6.81
CA PRO A 227 7.70 1.96 -8.06
C PRO A 227 6.98 2.65 -9.23
N ILE A 228 5.87 3.33 -8.96
CA ILE A 228 5.10 4.04 -9.98
C ILE A 228 5.91 5.22 -10.54
N VAL A 229 6.54 6.01 -9.67
CA VAL A 229 7.34 7.17 -10.10
C VAL A 229 8.62 6.72 -10.78
N LEU A 230 9.32 5.71 -10.28
CA LEU A 230 10.51 5.17 -10.93
C LEU A 230 10.21 4.71 -12.37
N ALA A 231 9.06 4.09 -12.57
CA ALA A 231 8.69 3.54 -13.88
C ALA A 231 8.08 4.60 -14.83
N LEU A 232 7.31 5.55 -14.31
CA LEU A 232 6.54 6.52 -15.11
C LEU A 232 7.14 7.94 -15.10
N GLY A 233 8.14 8.24 -14.28
CA GLY A 233 8.74 9.58 -14.16
C GLY A 233 9.75 9.92 -15.24
N GLY A 234 10.26 8.92 -15.96
CA GLY A 234 11.29 9.12 -16.97
C GLY A 234 12.54 9.77 -16.38
N ALA A 235 13.28 10.55 -17.19
CA ALA A 235 14.49 11.23 -16.73
C ALA A 235 14.23 12.57 -16.01
N ARG A 236 13.00 13.09 -16.08
CA ARG A 236 12.67 14.46 -15.65
C ARG A 236 12.00 14.51 -14.27
N PHE A 237 11.20 13.51 -13.93
CA PHE A 237 10.35 13.55 -12.73
C PHE A 237 10.89 12.56 -11.68
N SER A 238 11.56 13.09 -10.67
CA SER A 238 12.10 12.34 -9.53
C SER A 238 11.36 12.76 -8.25
N THR A 239 10.83 11.80 -7.50
CA THR A 239 10.36 12.03 -6.12
C THR A 239 11.49 11.79 -5.13
N ILE A 240 11.31 12.19 -3.88
CA ILE A 240 12.29 11.96 -2.80
C ILE A 240 12.71 10.47 -2.78
N GLU A 241 11.76 9.55 -2.87
CA GLU A 241 11.99 8.11 -2.95
C GLU A 241 12.91 7.69 -4.10
N VAL A 242 12.64 8.19 -5.31
CA VAL A 242 13.45 7.90 -6.51
C VAL A 242 14.83 8.53 -6.41
N GLU A 243 14.92 9.70 -5.79
CA GLU A 243 16.16 10.41 -5.60
C GLU A 243 17.07 9.75 -4.57
N ILE A 244 16.51 9.28 -3.44
CA ILE A 244 17.24 8.48 -2.46
C ILE A 244 17.79 7.23 -3.14
N TYR A 245 16.97 6.54 -3.94
CA TYR A 245 17.44 5.40 -4.72
C TYR A 245 18.60 5.80 -5.64
N THR A 246 18.48 6.89 -6.38
CA THR A 246 19.48 7.34 -7.35
C THR A 246 20.79 7.71 -6.66
N LEU A 247 20.74 8.54 -5.62
CA LEU A 247 21.90 8.92 -4.83
C LEU A 247 22.63 7.69 -4.27
N VAL A 248 21.90 6.75 -3.69
CA VAL A 248 22.49 5.59 -3.00
C VAL A 248 22.97 4.50 -3.94
N ARG A 249 22.17 4.15 -4.95
CA ARG A 249 22.39 2.96 -5.80
C ARG A 249 23.04 3.27 -7.13
N VAL A 250 22.91 4.50 -7.62
CA VAL A 250 23.51 4.93 -8.89
C VAL A 250 24.73 5.81 -8.63
N MET A 251 24.61 6.80 -7.75
CA MET A 251 25.70 7.74 -7.46
C MET A 251 26.61 7.32 -6.30
N LEU A 252 26.21 6.33 -5.50
CA LEU A 252 26.91 5.87 -4.29
C LEU A 252 27.13 6.97 -3.23
N ASP A 253 26.33 8.04 -3.25
CA ASP A 253 26.32 9.09 -2.24
C ASP A 253 25.36 8.73 -1.09
N TYR A 254 25.85 7.90 -0.19
CA TYR A 254 25.10 7.46 0.99
C TYR A 254 24.81 8.58 1.98
N LYS A 255 25.66 9.62 2.05
CA LYS A 255 25.53 10.70 3.04
C LYS A 255 24.41 11.66 2.63
N LEU A 256 24.41 12.11 1.37
CA LEU A 256 23.34 12.95 0.85
C LEU A 256 22.02 12.18 0.75
N GLY A 257 22.06 10.91 0.33
CA GLY A 257 20.90 10.02 0.34
C GLY A 257 20.30 9.85 1.73
N ALA A 258 21.13 9.65 2.77
CA ALA A 258 20.66 9.56 4.15
C ALA A 258 20.09 10.89 4.67
N ALA A 259 20.71 12.03 4.34
CA ALA A 259 20.19 13.34 4.70
C ALA A 259 18.80 13.60 4.09
N LEU A 260 18.62 13.25 2.81
CA LEU A 260 17.32 13.35 2.14
C LEU A 260 16.28 12.39 2.75
N ALA A 261 16.66 11.16 3.09
CA ALA A 261 15.80 10.19 3.77
C ALA A 261 15.38 10.65 5.17
N ILE A 262 16.24 11.34 5.93
CA ILE A 262 15.88 11.95 7.22
C ILE A 262 14.77 12.99 7.03
N VAL A 263 14.92 13.87 6.05
CA VAL A 263 13.90 14.89 5.73
C VAL A 263 12.58 14.22 5.34
N GLU A 264 12.64 13.20 4.50
CA GLU A 264 11.47 12.41 4.10
C GLU A 264 10.75 11.77 5.30
N VAL A 265 11.48 11.08 6.18
CA VAL A 265 10.94 10.42 7.37
C VAL A 265 10.27 11.44 8.28
N LEU A 266 10.88 12.60 8.51
CA LEU A 266 10.29 13.66 9.34
C LEU A 266 9.00 14.22 8.73
N LEU A 267 8.98 14.48 7.42
CA LEU A 267 7.79 14.94 6.71
C LEU A 267 6.66 13.88 6.76
N SER A 268 7.00 12.63 6.46
CA SER A 268 6.06 11.50 6.45
C SER A 268 5.45 11.24 7.83
N LEU A 269 6.26 11.28 8.89
CA LEU A 269 5.76 11.18 10.26
C LEU A 269 4.85 12.37 10.62
N GLY A 270 5.18 13.58 10.15
CA GLY A 270 4.34 14.76 10.29
C GLY A 270 2.97 14.60 9.62
N PHE A 271 2.94 14.13 8.37
CA PHE A 271 1.70 13.85 7.65
C PHE A 271 0.89 12.73 8.29
N THR A 272 1.55 11.66 8.72
CA THR A 272 0.90 10.54 9.44
C THR A 272 0.28 10.99 10.75
N TYR A 273 0.99 11.84 11.51
CA TYR A 273 0.45 12.44 12.72
C TYR A 273 -0.78 13.32 12.42
N GLY A 274 -0.72 14.13 11.36
CA GLY A 274 -1.86 14.91 10.87
C GLY A 274 -3.06 14.03 10.52
N TYR A 275 -2.85 12.94 9.78
CA TYR A 275 -3.88 11.95 9.46
C TYR A 275 -4.53 11.36 10.71
N ILE A 276 -3.74 10.92 11.70
CA ILE A 276 -4.28 10.33 12.94
C ILE A 276 -5.12 11.35 13.72
N LYS A 277 -4.69 12.62 13.75
CA LYS A 277 -5.45 13.69 14.41
C LYS A 277 -6.78 13.96 13.72
N LEU A 278 -6.76 13.99 12.39
CA LEU A 278 -7.94 14.17 11.56
C LEU A 278 -8.94 13.02 11.77
N GLU A 279 -8.47 11.77 11.70
CA GLU A 279 -9.27 10.57 11.93
C GLU A 279 -9.91 10.57 13.33
N GLY A 280 -9.13 10.89 14.36
CA GLY A 280 -9.61 10.93 15.74
C GLY A 280 -10.62 12.04 16.03
N ALA A 281 -10.53 13.19 15.38
CA ALA A 281 -11.49 14.29 15.54
C ALA A 281 -12.89 13.92 15.00
N PHE A 282 -12.92 13.12 13.94
CA PHE A 282 -14.13 12.84 13.18
C PHE A 282 -14.84 11.52 13.50
N THR A 283 -14.21 10.64 14.28
CA THR A 283 -14.80 9.34 14.68
C THR A 283 -15.97 9.49 15.67
N ARG A 284 -16.37 10.72 16.05
CA ARG A 284 -17.35 10.99 17.12
C ARG A 284 -18.80 11.29 16.67
N GLU A 285 -19.11 11.39 15.39
CA GLU A 285 -20.37 12.07 14.96
C GLU A 285 -21.35 11.29 14.07
N LEU A 286 -21.22 9.97 13.88
CA LEU A 286 -22.17 9.20 13.04
C LEU A 286 -22.78 8.01 13.81
N GLU A 287 -23.58 8.31 14.84
CA GLU A 287 -24.38 7.32 15.60
C GLU A 287 -25.82 7.12 15.08
N ALA A 288 -26.24 7.76 13.97
CA ALA A 288 -27.57 7.53 13.41
C ALA A 288 -27.54 6.45 12.30
N VAL A 289 -27.89 5.21 12.65
CA VAL A 289 -28.01 4.10 11.68
C VAL A 289 -29.44 4.06 11.12
N ARG A 290 -29.66 4.69 9.97
CA ARG A 290 -30.78 4.35 9.08
C ARG A 290 -30.24 3.84 7.73
N PRO A 291 -30.49 2.57 7.37
CA PRO A 291 -30.02 2.04 6.10
C PRO A 291 -30.70 2.77 4.93
N ARG A 292 -29.88 3.35 4.04
CA ARG A 292 -30.36 4.08 2.86
C ARG A 292 -31.02 3.14 1.83
N PRO A 293 -32.26 3.41 1.38
CA PRO A 293 -32.88 2.64 0.31
C PRO A 293 -32.22 2.97 -1.04
N THR A 294 -31.66 1.94 -1.68
CA THR A 294 -31.05 2.04 -3.02
C THR A 294 -32.08 1.91 -4.14
N ARG A 295 -31.86 2.55 -5.30
CA ARG A 295 -32.75 2.56 -6.47
C ARG A 295 -32.19 1.71 -7.63
N PRO A 296 -33.01 1.06 -8.47
CA PRO A 296 -32.49 0.31 -9.63
C PRO A 296 -31.88 1.25 -10.70
N LEU A 297 -30.67 0.95 -11.20
CA LEU A 297 -29.96 1.74 -12.24
C LEU A 297 -30.55 1.54 -13.66
N LEU A 298 -31.04 0.34 -13.97
CA LEU A 298 -31.41 -0.11 -15.32
C LEU A 298 -32.68 0.53 -15.92
N ARG A 299 -33.25 1.58 -15.33
CA ARG A 299 -34.31 2.36 -15.99
C ARG A 299 -33.66 3.40 -16.91
N PRO A 300 -33.75 3.29 -18.24
CA PRO A 300 -33.16 4.26 -19.15
C PRO A 300 -33.85 5.62 -18.95
N SER A 301 -33.07 6.63 -18.59
CA SER A 301 -33.49 8.02 -18.63
C SER A 301 -32.30 8.87 -19.07
N LEU A 302 -32.57 9.94 -19.83
CA LEU A 302 -31.54 10.88 -20.33
C LEU A 302 -30.63 11.39 -19.19
N GLY A 303 -31.18 11.55 -17.98
CA GLY A 303 -30.43 11.95 -16.79
C GLY A 303 -29.45 10.91 -16.22
N ARG A 304 -29.33 9.71 -16.80
CA ARG A 304 -28.40 8.65 -16.36
C ARG A 304 -27.25 8.39 -17.33
N ILE A 305 -27.25 9.02 -18.52
CA ILE A 305 -26.16 8.91 -19.50
C ILE A 305 -24.78 9.23 -18.88
N PRO A 306 -24.62 10.29 -18.06
CA PRO A 306 -23.33 10.60 -17.43
C PRO A 306 -22.82 9.47 -16.51
N VAL A 307 -23.74 8.75 -15.85
CA VAL A 307 -23.38 7.62 -14.97
C VAL A 307 -22.87 6.46 -15.80
N TYR A 308 -23.53 6.11 -16.90
CA TYR A 308 -23.07 5.05 -17.80
C TYR A 308 -21.73 5.39 -18.44
N LEU A 309 -21.55 6.64 -18.90
CA LEU A 309 -20.28 7.11 -19.46
C LEU A 309 -19.15 7.03 -18.41
N PHE A 310 -19.41 7.48 -17.18
CA PHE A 310 -18.44 7.40 -16.09
C PHE A 310 -18.05 5.95 -15.76
N ILE A 311 -19.04 5.03 -15.69
CA ILE A 311 -18.78 3.59 -15.47
C ILE A 311 -17.94 3.02 -16.62
N ALA A 312 -18.25 3.37 -17.87
CA ALA A 312 -17.50 2.90 -19.04
C ALA A 312 -16.06 3.42 -19.04
N LEU A 313 -15.85 4.73 -18.85
CA LEU A 313 -14.52 5.35 -18.79
C LEU A 313 -13.70 4.79 -17.62
N SER A 314 -14.33 4.61 -16.46
CA SER A 314 -13.70 3.94 -15.33
C SER A 314 -13.37 2.49 -15.67
N GLY A 315 -14.25 1.74 -16.33
CA GLY A 315 -13.97 0.38 -16.78
C GLY A 315 -12.72 0.32 -17.66
N VAL A 316 -12.57 1.24 -18.60
CA VAL A 316 -11.37 1.39 -19.44
C VAL A 316 -10.13 1.71 -18.60
N LEU A 317 -10.21 2.68 -17.69
CA LEU A 317 -9.10 3.06 -16.82
C LEU A 317 -8.67 1.91 -15.90
N PHE A 318 -9.65 1.17 -15.34
CA PHE A 318 -9.39 0.17 -14.32
C PHE A 318 -8.97 -1.18 -14.89
N LEU A 319 -9.60 -1.61 -15.99
CA LEU A 319 -9.35 -2.90 -16.62
C LEU A 319 -8.28 -2.81 -17.72
N GLY A 320 -8.17 -1.68 -18.43
CA GLY A 320 -7.26 -1.52 -19.56
C GLY A 320 -5.79 -1.85 -19.23
N PRO A 321 -5.19 -1.24 -18.19
CA PRO A 321 -3.83 -1.57 -17.76
C PRO A 321 -3.64 -3.05 -17.39
N LEU A 322 -4.61 -3.65 -16.70
CA LEU A 322 -4.52 -5.06 -16.28
C LEU A 322 -4.69 -6.03 -17.44
N ALA A 323 -5.66 -5.76 -18.32
CA ALA A 323 -5.88 -6.50 -19.55
C ALA A 323 -4.65 -6.42 -20.46
N SER A 324 -3.97 -5.27 -20.50
CA SER A 324 -2.73 -5.09 -21.27
C SER A 324 -1.60 -5.99 -20.76
N VAL A 325 -1.42 -6.09 -19.44
CA VAL A 325 -0.44 -7.01 -18.84
C VAL A 325 -0.77 -8.46 -19.18
N VAL A 326 -2.04 -8.85 -19.06
CA VAL A 326 -2.46 -10.22 -19.40
C VAL A 326 -2.25 -10.50 -20.89
N TYR A 327 -2.68 -9.60 -21.77
CA TYR A 327 -2.54 -9.75 -23.21
C TYR A 327 -1.07 -9.84 -23.66
N ASP A 328 -0.20 -8.97 -23.16
CA ASP A 328 1.22 -8.99 -23.51
C ASP A 328 1.95 -10.22 -22.96
N SER A 329 1.44 -10.86 -21.90
CA SER A 329 2.01 -12.11 -21.39
C SER A 329 1.85 -13.29 -22.35
N PHE A 330 0.84 -13.23 -23.23
CA PHE A 330 0.52 -14.28 -24.19
C PHE A 330 0.86 -13.92 -25.64
N THR A 331 1.41 -12.73 -25.91
CA THR A 331 1.68 -12.30 -27.28
C THR A 331 3.16 -12.08 -27.55
N TRP A 332 3.56 -12.37 -28.78
CA TRP A 332 4.90 -12.13 -29.28
C TRP A 332 4.81 -11.58 -30.71
N GLY A 333 5.63 -10.56 -30.99
CA GLY A 333 5.62 -9.82 -32.24
C GLY A 333 5.60 -8.31 -31.99
N PHE A 334 6.29 -7.54 -32.84
CA PHE A 334 6.26 -6.09 -32.77
C PHE A 334 4.86 -5.62 -33.17
N SER A 335 4.21 -4.83 -32.30
CA SER A 335 2.85 -4.30 -32.51
C SER A 335 2.78 -3.19 -33.58
N GLY A 336 3.31 -3.49 -34.76
CA GLY A 336 3.33 -2.62 -35.94
C GLY A 336 3.42 -3.36 -37.28
N SER A 337 3.68 -4.67 -37.31
CA SER A 337 3.87 -5.45 -38.56
C SER A 337 2.76 -6.48 -38.86
N GLY A 338 1.55 -6.27 -38.35
CA GLY A 338 0.37 -7.02 -38.82
C GLY A 338 0.18 -8.46 -38.29
N GLY A 339 0.94 -8.90 -37.28
CA GLY A 339 0.68 -10.20 -36.63
C GLY A 339 1.20 -10.25 -35.20
N SER A 340 0.30 -10.30 -34.23
CA SER A 340 0.61 -10.78 -32.88
C SER A 340 0.32 -12.27 -32.85
N SER A 341 1.34 -13.08 -32.58
CA SER A 341 1.16 -14.52 -32.41
C SER A 341 0.95 -14.83 -30.95
N PHE A 342 -0.07 -15.64 -30.64
CA PHE A 342 -0.24 -16.18 -29.30
C PHE A 342 0.91 -17.15 -28.97
N THR A 343 1.51 -17.01 -27.80
CA THR A 343 2.66 -17.81 -27.38
C THR A 343 2.70 -18.02 -25.87
N LEU A 344 3.31 -19.12 -25.45
CA LEU A 344 3.70 -19.39 -24.06
C LEU A 344 5.21 -19.19 -23.82
N LYS A 345 5.91 -18.57 -24.79
CA LYS A 345 7.36 -18.33 -24.73
C LYS A 345 7.77 -17.62 -23.44
N TRP A 346 7.02 -16.61 -23.00
CA TRP A 346 7.35 -15.83 -21.81
C TRP A 346 7.18 -16.62 -20.52
N TYR A 347 6.16 -17.48 -20.43
CA TYR A 347 6.01 -18.40 -19.31
C TYR A 347 7.12 -19.44 -19.27
N ARG A 348 7.54 -19.97 -20.44
CA ARG A 348 8.74 -20.81 -20.52
C ARG A 348 9.98 -20.07 -20.08
N PHE A 349 10.16 -18.80 -20.48
CA PHE A 349 11.29 -17.96 -20.09
C PHE A 349 11.35 -17.73 -18.58
N ILE A 350 10.24 -17.40 -17.90
CA ILE A 350 10.27 -17.16 -16.45
C ILE A 350 10.43 -18.42 -15.61
N LEU A 351 10.17 -19.60 -16.18
CA LEU A 351 10.33 -20.90 -15.53
C LEU A 351 11.71 -21.54 -15.79
N ARG A 352 12.55 -20.90 -16.61
CA ARG A 352 13.90 -21.37 -16.90
C ARG A 352 14.78 -21.36 -15.66
N PRO A 353 15.49 -22.47 -15.35
CA PRO A 353 16.49 -22.50 -14.30
C PRO A 353 17.83 -21.90 -14.74
N GLU A 354 18.01 -21.59 -16.04
CA GLU A 354 19.25 -21.04 -16.57
C GLU A 354 19.46 -19.58 -16.18
N TYR A 355 20.73 -19.19 -16.11
CA TYR A 355 21.13 -17.81 -15.84
C TYR A 355 20.70 -16.89 -16.99
N GLU A 356 20.02 -15.80 -16.64
CA GLU A 356 19.63 -14.76 -17.58
C GLU A 356 20.42 -13.47 -17.30
N ALA A 357 21.26 -13.07 -18.26
CA ALA A 357 22.17 -11.92 -18.10
C ALA A 357 21.43 -10.61 -17.79
N LEU A 358 20.20 -10.47 -18.29
CA LEU A 358 19.37 -9.29 -18.06
C LEU A 358 18.94 -9.11 -16.61
N ILE A 359 18.77 -10.24 -15.90
CA ILE A 359 18.32 -10.27 -14.51
C ILE A 359 19.52 -10.46 -13.57
N GLY A 360 20.60 -11.09 -14.06
CA GLY A 360 21.75 -11.48 -13.25
C GLY A 360 21.47 -12.72 -12.38
N ALA A 361 20.37 -13.42 -12.63
CA ALA A 361 19.99 -14.66 -11.95
C ALA A 361 18.93 -15.42 -12.79
N PRO A 362 18.70 -16.71 -12.50
CA PRO A 362 17.59 -17.43 -13.10
C PRO A 362 16.23 -16.80 -12.75
N PRO A 363 15.33 -16.59 -13.74
CA PRO A 363 14.00 -16.02 -13.48
C PRO A 363 13.17 -16.84 -12.47
N LEU A 364 13.29 -18.16 -12.51
CA LEU A 364 12.62 -19.06 -11.55
C LEU A 364 13.03 -18.77 -10.11
N ARG A 365 14.28 -18.38 -9.88
CA ARG A 365 14.80 -18.06 -8.55
C ARG A 365 14.08 -16.85 -7.95
N ALA A 366 13.66 -15.89 -8.77
CA ALA A 366 12.91 -14.74 -8.28
C ALA A 366 11.50 -15.10 -7.78
N ILE A 367 10.87 -16.10 -8.40
CA ILE A 367 9.60 -16.66 -7.94
C ILE A 367 9.81 -17.32 -6.57
N LEU A 368 10.81 -18.20 -6.46
CA LEU A 368 11.13 -18.90 -5.21
C LEU A 368 11.51 -17.92 -4.09
N ASN A 369 12.35 -16.92 -4.38
CA ASN A 369 12.74 -15.86 -3.44
C ASN A 369 11.50 -15.09 -2.95
N SER A 370 10.57 -14.72 -3.84
CA SER A 370 9.33 -14.03 -3.44
C SER A 370 8.48 -14.86 -2.48
N PHE A 371 8.32 -16.16 -2.71
CA PHE A 371 7.59 -17.03 -1.80
C PHE A 371 8.34 -17.23 -0.48
N GLN A 372 9.65 -17.47 -0.53
CA GLN A 372 10.47 -17.64 0.66
C GLN A 372 10.45 -16.38 1.54
N PHE A 373 10.65 -15.20 0.96
CA PHE A 373 10.63 -13.93 1.71
C PHE A 373 9.21 -13.61 2.18
N GLY A 374 8.19 -13.86 1.34
CA GLY A 374 6.78 -13.77 1.71
C GLY A 374 6.43 -14.56 2.96
N LEU A 375 6.71 -15.86 2.95
CA LEU A 375 6.34 -16.77 4.05
C LEU A 375 7.13 -16.48 5.32
N THR A 376 8.42 -16.18 5.19
CA THR A 376 9.27 -15.83 6.34
C THR A 376 8.88 -14.48 6.93
N ALA A 377 8.63 -13.46 6.11
CA ALA A 377 8.15 -12.16 6.55
C ALA A 377 6.78 -12.26 7.24
N MET A 378 5.85 -13.06 6.70
CA MET A 378 4.57 -13.36 7.32
C MET A 378 4.75 -13.99 8.70
N ALA A 379 5.59 -15.02 8.81
CA ALA A 379 5.84 -15.70 10.08
C ALA A 379 6.44 -14.76 11.13
N LEU A 380 7.43 -13.95 10.75
CA LEU A 380 8.04 -12.93 11.62
C LEU A 380 7.04 -11.83 11.99
N ALA A 381 6.23 -11.37 11.04
CA ALA A 381 5.20 -10.37 11.27
C ALA A 381 4.13 -10.85 12.26
N VAL A 382 3.73 -12.12 12.17
CA VAL A 382 2.82 -12.75 13.16
C VAL A 382 3.50 -12.90 14.52
N LEU A 383 4.74 -13.38 14.53
CA LEU A 383 5.53 -13.58 15.75
C LEU A 383 5.71 -12.27 16.55
N VAL A 384 5.91 -11.15 15.86
CA VAL A 384 6.08 -9.82 16.47
C VAL A 384 4.74 -9.14 16.71
N GLY A 385 3.84 -9.17 15.72
CA GLY A 385 2.57 -8.46 15.74
C GLY A 385 1.58 -9.01 16.76
N LEU A 386 1.47 -10.33 16.92
CA LEU A 386 0.49 -10.95 17.82
C LEU A 386 0.73 -10.57 19.30
N PRO A 387 1.96 -10.71 19.86
CA PRO A 387 2.22 -10.26 21.22
C PRO A 387 1.93 -8.76 21.42
N ILE A 388 2.29 -7.92 20.45
CA ILE A 388 2.03 -6.48 20.56
C ILE A 388 0.52 -6.20 20.55
N SER A 389 -0.25 -6.87 19.69
CA SER A 389 -1.71 -6.76 19.69
C SER A 389 -2.31 -7.09 21.05
N PHE A 390 -1.81 -8.14 21.71
CA PHE A 390 -2.22 -8.48 23.07
C PHE A 390 -1.92 -7.38 24.09
N VAL A 391 -0.73 -6.78 24.01
CA VAL A 391 -0.31 -5.69 24.89
C VAL A 391 -1.23 -4.49 24.73
N ILE A 392 -1.48 -4.09 23.48
CA ILE A 392 -2.34 -2.95 23.14
C ILE A 392 -3.79 -3.22 23.56
N ALA A 393 -4.35 -4.40 23.24
CA ALA A 393 -5.75 -4.69 23.53
C ALA A 393 -6.03 -4.86 25.03
N ARG A 394 -5.16 -5.57 25.77
CA ARG A 394 -5.48 -6.05 27.12
C ARG A 394 -4.96 -5.16 28.26
N TYR A 395 -3.87 -4.41 28.04
CA TYR A 395 -3.18 -3.70 29.12
C TYR A 395 -3.30 -2.17 29.07
N ARG A 396 -3.31 -1.55 30.26
CA ARG A 396 -3.14 -0.10 30.47
C ARG A 396 -1.86 0.14 31.26
N PHE A 397 -1.07 1.09 30.80
CA PHE A 397 0.17 1.53 31.44
C PHE A 397 0.46 3.00 31.10
N ARG A 398 1.30 3.63 31.93
CA ARG A 398 1.78 5.00 31.70
C ARG A 398 2.65 5.01 30.43
N GLY A 399 2.39 5.93 29.51
CA GLY A 399 3.13 6.00 28.24
C GLY A 399 2.58 5.13 27.10
N ARG A 400 1.40 4.50 27.24
CA ARG A 400 0.78 3.68 26.18
C ARG A 400 0.70 4.37 24.82
N ARG A 401 0.36 5.66 24.75
CA ARG A 401 0.29 6.40 23.48
C ARG A 401 1.65 6.45 22.77
N LEU A 402 2.73 6.62 23.54
CA LEU A 402 4.08 6.59 23.01
C LEU A 402 4.44 5.18 22.53
N PHE A 403 4.10 4.13 23.30
CA PHE A 403 4.30 2.74 22.86
C PHE A 403 3.53 2.43 21.56
N ASP A 404 2.25 2.78 21.49
CA ASP A 404 1.42 2.59 20.29
C ASP A 404 2.06 3.34 19.09
N ALA A 405 2.54 4.57 19.29
CA ALA A 405 3.21 5.35 18.25
C ALA A 405 4.56 4.72 17.82
N LEU A 406 5.39 4.26 18.75
CA LEU A 406 6.69 3.65 18.44
C LEU A 406 6.53 2.31 17.71
N VAL A 407 5.55 1.51 18.10
CA VAL A 407 5.24 0.26 17.40
C VAL A 407 4.64 0.52 16.03
N MET A 408 3.88 1.60 15.84
CA MET A 408 3.28 1.93 14.54
C MET A 408 4.21 2.76 13.66
N ALA A 409 5.37 3.20 14.17
CA ALA A 409 6.30 4.07 13.45
C ALA A 409 6.71 3.54 12.07
N PRO A 410 6.91 2.22 11.83
CA PRO A 410 7.24 1.74 10.49
C PRO A 410 6.19 2.04 9.42
N LEU A 411 4.91 2.27 9.78
CA LEU A 411 3.89 2.69 8.80
C LEU A 411 4.12 4.11 8.26
N GLY A 412 4.85 4.93 9.00
CA GLY A 412 5.19 6.30 8.61
C GLY A 412 6.61 6.45 8.05
N VAL A 413 7.39 5.37 7.97
CA VAL A 413 8.73 5.37 7.36
C VAL A 413 8.62 4.71 5.99
N SER A 414 9.17 5.33 4.95
CA SER A 414 9.15 4.73 3.62
C SER A 414 9.97 3.45 3.56
N SER A 415 9.54 2.55 2.67
CA SER A 415 10.27 1.32 2.39
C SER A 415 11.67 1.59 1.82
N VAL A 416 11.89 2.65 1.03
CA VAL A 416 13.24 3.00 0.53
C VAL A 416 14.13 3.52 1.66
N ALA A 417 13.64 4.44 2.51
CA ALA A 417 14.42 4.91 3.66
C ALA A 417 14.74 3.78 4.64
N LEU A 418 13.79 2.87 4.89
CA LEU A 418 14.03 1.65 5.68
C LEU A 418 15.07 0.74 5.01
N GLY A 419 14.98 0.55 3.69
CA GLY A 419 15.95 -0.22 2.90
C GLY A 419 17.36 0.36 3.02
N LEU A 420 17.51 1.69 2.92
CA LEU A 420 18.78 2.38 3.14
C LEU A 420 19.26 2.23 4.59
N ALA A 421 18.38 2.42 5.57
CA ALA A 421 18.69 2.27 6.98
C ALA A 421 19.26 0.87 7.28
N LEU A 422 18.59 -0.18 6.80
CA LEU A 422 19.03 -1.57 6.93
C LEU A 422 20.33 -1.82 6.16
N LEU A 423 20.48 -1.29 4.94
CA LEU A 423 21.69 -1.43 4.15
C LEU A 423 22.91 -0.89 4.89
N ARG A 424 22.79 0.28 5.53
CA ARG A 424 23.88 0.91 6.29
C ARG A 424 24.12 0.20 7.63
N ALA A 425 23.06 -0.18 8.32
CA ALA A 425 23.16 -0.84 9.62
C ALA A 425 23.81 -2.22 9.52
N PHE A 426 23.42 -3.01 8.52
CA PHE A 426 23.90 -4.37 8.35
C PHE A 426 25.24 -4.48 7.62
N LEU A 427 25.87 -3.36 7.24
CA LEU A 427 27.20 -3.38 6.63
C LEU A 427 28.31 -3.57 7.67
N ARG A 428 28.05 -3.26 8.94
CA ARG A 428 29.04 -3.25 10.03
C ARG A 428 28.51 -4.04 11.23
N PRO A 429 29.37 -4.37 12.20
CA PRO A 429 28.95 -4.96 13.47
C PRO A 429 27.79 -4.19 14.13
N PRO A 430 26.88 -4.88 14.84
CA PRO A 430 27.02 -6.24 15.35
C PRO A 430 26.37 -7.37 14.52
N LEU A 431 25.61 -7.06 13.46
CA LEU A 431 24.79 -8.07 12.76
C LEU A 431 25.27 -8.45 11.35
N GLU A 432 26.05 -7.62 10.65
CA GLU A 432 26.69 -7.93 9.35
C GLU A 432 25.81 -8.70 8.32
N LEU A 433 24.50 -8.42 8.28
CA LEU A 433 23.55 -9.13 7.41
C LEU A 433 23.49 -8.56 5.98
N SER A 434 24.35 -7.62 5.59
CA SER A 434 24.24 -6.95 4.29
C SER A 434 24.41 -7.93 3.13
N GLY A 435 23.46 -7.92 2.20
CA GLY A 435 23.45 -8.84 1.06
C GLY A 435 23.03 -10.28 1.37
N THR A 436 22.50 -10.53 2.56
CA THR A 436 21.89 -11.82 2.93
C THR A 436 20.39 -11.81 2.65
N TRP A 437 19.82 -13.00 2.45
CA TRP A 437 18.36 -13.16 2.33
C TRP A 437 17.62 -12.73 3.60
N THR A 438 18.25 -12.86 4.78
CA THR A 438 17.68 -12.45 6.06
C THR A 438 17.43 -10.95 6.15
N ALA A 439 18.29 -10.13 5.55
CA ALA A 439 18.08 -8.68 5.53
C ALA A 439 16.77 -8.29 4.81
N ILE A 440 16.48 -8.95 3.68
CA ILE A 440 15.27 -8.71 2.88
C ILE A 440 14.03 -9.21 3.65
N ALA A 441 14.09 -10.44 4.20
CA ALA A 441 12.98 -10.99 4.99
C ALA A 441 12.65 -10.13 6.22
N LEU A 442 13.66 -9.59 6.91
CA LEU A 442 13.48 -8.67 8.03
C LEU A 442 12.85 -7.34 7.59
N ALA A 443 13.32 -6.75 6.49
CA ALA A 443 12.74 -5.52 5.94
C ALA A 443 11.24 -5.70 5.67
N HIS A 444 10.88 -6.80 5.00
CA HIS A 444 9.50 -7.12 4.69
C HIS A 444 8.67 -7.37 5.95
N ALA A 445 9.22 -8.07 6.96
CA ALA A 445 8.54 -8.31 8.22
C ALA A 445 8.23 -7.01 8.98
N ILE A 446 9.19 -6.06 9.01
CA ILE A 446 9.04 -4.74 9.65
C ILE A 446 7.91 -3.94 9.00
N LEU A 447 7.82 -3.98 7.68
CA LEU A 447 6.76 -3.28 6.92
C LEU A 447 5.39 -3.96 7.11
N ALA A 448 5.36 -5.28 7.33
CA ALA A 448 4.14 -6.07 7.33
C ALA A 448 3.48 -6.24 8.72
N TYR A 449 4.25 -6.31 9.82
CA TYR A 449 3.67 -6.58 11.15
C TYR A 449 2.62 -5.56 11.63
N PRO A 450 2.69 -4.24 11.30
CA PRO A 450 1.66 -3.30 11.76
C PRO A 450 0.26 -3.66 11.23
N PHE A 451 0.19 -4.33 10.08
CA PHE A 451 -1.07 -4.80 9.50
C PHE A 451 -1.64 -6.01 10.27
N VAL A 452 -0.78 -6.90 10.79
CA VAL A 452 -1.20 -7.94 11.73
C VAL A 452 -1.80 -7.30 12.98
N ILE A 453 -1.19 -6.22 13.48
CA ILE A 453 -1.71 -5.51 14.65
C ILE A 453 -3.10 -4.91 14.38
N ARG A 454 -3.24 -4.20 13.26
CA ARG A 454 -4.52 -3.61 12.84
C ARG A 454 -5.63 -4.65 12.63
N ALA A 455 -5.29 -5.86 12.20
CA ALA A 455 -6.24 -6.95 12.04
C ALA A 455 -6.67 -7.58 13.37
N VAL A 456 -5.73 -7.74 14.32
CA VAL A 456 -5.96 -8.54 15.54
C VAL A 456 -6.45 -7.70 16.72
N VAL A 457 -6.02 -6.44 16.87
CA VAL A 457 -6.40 -5.58 18.01
C VAL A 457 -7.91 -5.39 18.14
N PRO A 458 -8.68 -5.04 17.08
CA PRO A 458 -10.13 -4.84 17.21
C PRO A 458 -10.85 -6.10 17.69
N LEU A 459 -10.40 -7.28 17.24
CA LEU A 459 -10.96 -8.56 17.65
C LEU A 459 -10.69 -8.85 19.13
N LEU A 460 -9.45 -8.63 19.58
CA LEU A 460 -9.09 -8.78 20.99
C LEU A 460 -9.80 -7.77 21.88
N GLU A 461 -10.03 -6.53 21.43
CA GLU A 461 -10.79 -5.54 22.20
C GLU A 461 -12.29 -5.88 22.27
N GLY A 462 -12.83 -6.56 21.25
CA GLY A 462 -14.21 -7.05 21.22
C GLY A 462 -14.49 -8.29 22.08
N LEU A 463 -13.48 -9.10 22.40
CA LEU A 463 -13.67 -10.30 23.22
C LEU A 463 -13.96 -9.99 24.70
N GLU A 464 -15.05 -10.56 25.21
CA GLU A 464 -15.42 -10.50 26.62
C GLU A 464 -14.36 -11.12 27.53
N ARG A 465 -14.06 -10.43 28.63
CA ARG A 465 -13.03 -10.87 29.58
C ARG A 465 -13.45 -12.04 30.45
N GLY A 466 -14.76 -12.19 30.66
CA GLY A 466 -15.32 -13.24 31.52
C GLY A 466 -14.91 -14.64 31.10
N LEU A 467 -14.72 -14.88 29.79
CA LEU A 467 -14.27 -16.18 29.26
C LEU A 467 -12.88 -16.57 29.77
N VAL A 468 -11.94 -15.60 29.82
CA VAL A 468 -10.57 -15.84 30.31
C VAL A 468 -10.54 -15.95 31.82
N GLU A 469 -11.37 -15.15 32.52
CA GLU A 469 -11.48 -15.19 33.97
C GLU A 469 -12.08 -16.52 34.44
N ALA A 470 -13.12 -17.02 33.77
CA ALA A 470 -13.73 -18.32 34.03
C ALA A 470 -12.73 -19.47 33.85
N ALA A 471 -12.00 -19.51 32.73
CA ALA A 471 -10.99 -20.53 32.49
C ALA A 471 -9.90 -20.53 33.59
N ARG A 472 -9.49 -19.34 34.06
CA ARG A 472 -8.49 -19.22 35.13
C ARG A 472 -9.02 -19.62 36.49
N SER A 473 -10.30 -19.37 36.78
CA SER A 473 -10.95 -19.85 38.01
C SER A 473 -11.06 -21.38 38.05
N LEU A 474 -11.16 -22.03 36.89
CA LEU A 474 -11.11 -23.49 36.74
C LEU A 474 -9.66 -24.07 36.80
N GLY A 475 -8.67 -23.25 37.16
CA GLY A 475 -7.28 -23.68 37.33
C GLY A 475 -6.41 -23.59 36.06
N ALA A 476 -6.95 -23.11 34.92
CA ALA A 476 -6.14 -22.97 33.72
C ALA A 476 -5.08 -21.86 33.88
N PRO A 477 -3.78 -22.16 33.63
CA PRO A 477 -2.77 -21.12 33.57
C PRO A 477 -2.99 -20.20 32.37
N ARG A 478 -2.45 -18.98 32.40
CA ARG A 478 -2.71 -17.95 31.37
C ARG A 478 -2.41 -18.40 29.93
N TRP A 479 -1.33 -19.15 29.73
CA TRP A 479 -0.95 -19.63 28.40
C TRP A 479 -1.97 -20.65 27.87
N ARG A 480 -2.53 -21.49 28.74
CA ARG A 480 -3.58 -22.45 28.40
C ARG A 480 -4.91 -21.76 28.13
N ALA A 481 -5.29 -20.79 28.97
CA ALA A 481 -6.46 -19.95 28.72
C ALA A 481 -6.35 -19.19 27.39
N PHE A 482 -5.16 -18.70 27.04
CA PHE A 482 -4.92 -18.10 25.72
C PHE A 482 -5.10 -19.13 24.59
N LEU A 483 -4.45 -20.30 24.66
CA LEU A 483 -4.48 -21.29 23.59
C LEU A 483 -5.87 -21.95 23.39
N GLU A 484 -6.60 -22.19 24.47
CA GLU A 484 -7.88 -22.91 24.43
C GLU A 484 -9.09 -21.98 24.30
N VAL A 485 -9.00 -20.72 24.72
CA VAL A 485 -10.14 -19.78 24.72
C VAL A 485 -9.93 -18.62 23.76
N GLU A 486 -8.88 -17.82 23.93
CA GLU A 486 -8.69 -16.61 23.12
C GLU A 486 -8.24 -16.92 21.69
N PHE A 487 -7.25 -17.80 21.54
CA PHE A 487 -6.64 -18.15 20.25
C PHE A 487 -7.67 -18.72 19.25
N PRO A 488 -8.56 -19.66 19.61
CA PRO A 488 -9.56 -20.19 18.68
C PRO A 488 -10.57 -19.13 18.20
N LEU A 489 -10.80 -18.09 19.02
CA LEU A 489 -11.68 -16.97 18.69
C LEU A 489 -10.98 -15.96 17.77
N ILE A 490 -9.68 -15.71 17.95
CA ILE A 490 -8.92 -14.77 17.11
C ILE A 490 -8.25 -15.41 15.91
N ARG A 491 -8.10 -16.74 15.84
CA ARG A 491 -7.29 -17.45 14.82
C ARG A 491 -7.66 -17.05 13.39
N ARG A 492 -8.95 -16.79 13.15
CA ARG A 492 -9.42 -16.39 11.83
C ARG A 492 -8.94 -14.97 11.51
N GLY A 493 -9.09 -14.03 12.43
CA GLY A 493 -8.53 -12.68 12.26
C GLY A 493 -7.01 -12.63 12.17
N LEU A 494 -6.33 -13.51 12.92
CA LEU A 494 -4.89 -13.67 12.80
C LEU A 494 -4.49 -14.16 11.40
N LEU A 495 -5.24 -15.11 10.84
CA LEU A 495 -5.02 -15.59 9.48
C LEU A 495 -5.22 -14.47 8.45
N VAL A 496 -6.22 -13.60 8.63
CA VAL A 496 -6.37 -12.38 7.81
C VAL A 496 -5.11 -11.54 7.88
N GLY A 497 -4.64 -11.20 9.08
CA GLY A 497 -3.43 -10.42 9.28
C GLY A 497 -2.19 -11.07 8.66
N ALA A 498 -2.04 -12.39 8.80
CA ALA A 498 -0.94 -13.15 8.23
C ALA A 498 -0.96 -13.12 6.69
N VAL A 499 -2.12 -13.35 6.07
CA VAL A 499 -2.26 -13.32 4.61
C VAL A 499 -2.04 -11.90 4.05
N PHE A 500 -2.47 -10.85 4.77
CA PHE A 500 -2.13 -9.47 4.43
C PHE A 500 -0.61 -9.23 4.49
N ALA A 501 0.06 -9.70 5.55
CA ALA A 501 1.50 -9.58 5.68
C ALA A 501 2.25 -10.28 4.54
N PHE A 502 1.80 -11.49 4.15
CA PHE A 502 2.32 -12.22 3.00
C PHE A 502 2.13 -11.44 1.70
N ALA A 503 0.93 -10.91 1.44
CA ALA A 503 0.62 -10.17 0.23
C ALA A 503 1.43 -8.86 0.11
N ILE A 504 1.61 -8.13 1.22
CA ILE A 504 2.46 -6.93 1.28
C ILE A 504 3.90 -7.31 0.92
N SER A 505 4.42 -8.38 1.51
CA SER A 505 5.78 -8.86 1.23
C SER A 505 5.97 -9.30 -0.23
N LEU A 506 4.97 -9.91 -0.86
CA LEU A 506 5.03 -10.28 -2.29
C LEU A 506 5.12 -9.06 -3.20
N GLY A 507 4.46 -7.97 -2.84
CA GLY A 507 4.44 -6.72 -3.60
C GLY A 507 5.56 -5.74 -3.27
N GLU A 508 6.35 -6.02 -2.22
CA GLU A 508 7.40 -5.12 -1.75
C GLU A 508 8.60 -5.12 -2.71
N MET A 509 8.92 -3.93 -3.21
CA MET A 509 10.01 -3.68 -4.15
C MET A 509 10.98 -2.61 -3.65
N SER A 510 10.47 -1.63 -2.92
CA SER A 510 11.16 -0.40 -2.55
C SER A 510 12.27 -0.62 -1.52
N ALA A 511 12.03 -1.45 -0.49
CA ALA A 511 13.07 -1.88 0.43
C ALA A 511 13.97 -2.95 -0.21
N ALA A 512 13.36 -3.88 -0.96
CA ALA A 512 14.06 -4.97 -1.61
C ALA A 512 15.11 -4.47 -2.60
N ILE A 513 14.80 -3.44 -3.39
CA ILE A 513 15.74 -2.90 -4.39
C ILE A 513 16.96 -2.27 -3.73
N MET A 514 16.84 -1.73 -2.50
CA MET A 514 17.97 -1.19 -1.72
C MET A 514 18.91 -2.28 -1.19
N LEU A 515 18.37 -3.45 -0.87
CA LEU A 515 19.09 -4.53 -0.17
C LEU A 515 19.54 -5.68 -1.08
N ALA A 516 18.82 -5.93 -2.18
CA ALA A 516 18.99 -7.13 -2.97
C ALA A 516 20.25 -7.11 -3.83
N ARG A 517 20.94 -8.25 -3.82
CA ARG A 517 21.92 -8.68 -4.82
C ARG A 517 21.22 -9.44 -5.95
N PRO A 518 21.85 -9.64 -7.12
CA PRO A 518 21.21 -10.31 -8.26
C PRO A 518 20.54 -11.64 -7.92
N GLU A 519 21.15 -12.46 -7.07
CA GLU A 519 20.67 -13.79 -6.69
C GLU A 519 19.47 -13.76 -5.74
N LEU A 520 19.23 -12.62 -5.10
CA LEU A 520 18.17 -12.39 -4.10
C LEU A 520 17.02 -11.55 -4.65
N LYS A 521 16.99 -11.29 -5.96
CA LYS A 521 15.91 -10.54 -6.58
C LYS A 521 14.57 -11.26 -6.40
N THR A 522 13.52 -10.49 -6.13
CA THR A 522 12.12 -10.93 -6.02
C THR A 522 11.38 -10.69 -7.34
N MET A 523 10.18 -11.24 -7.49
CA MET A 523 9.33 -11.01 -8.67
C MET A 523 9.16 -9.51 -9.00
N PRO A 524 8.85 -8.61 -8.04
CA PRO A 524 8.78 -7.17 -8.32
C PRO A 524 10.06 -6.58 -8.92
N LEU A 525 11.23 -7.00 -8.44
CA LEU A 525 12.53 -6.53 -8.94
C LEU A 525 12.78 -7.02 -10.37
N VAL A 526 12.49 -8.29 -10.64
CA VAL A 526 12.62 -8.86 -12.00
C VAL A 526 11.65 -8.20 -12.98
N ILE A 527 10.42 -7.91 -12.57
CA ILE A 527 9.46 -7.15 -13.40
C ILE A 527 10.06 -5.79 -13.75
N ASN A 528 10.66 -5.08 -12.78
CA ASN A 528 11.30 -3.81 -13.04
C ASN A 528 12.47 -3.92 -14.02
N ASP A 529 13.34 -4.92 -13.86
CA ASP A 529 14.49 -5.12 -14.75
C ASP A 529 14.06 -5.46 -16.18
N LEU A 530 13.10 -6.38 -16.33
CA LEU A 530 12.56 -6.76 -17.64
C LEU A 530 11.85 -5.58 -18.32
N ARG A 531 11.12 -4.76 -17.54
CA ARG A 531 10.49 -3.52 -18.04
C ARG A 531 11.56 -2.52 -18.49
N ALA A 532 12.59 -2.27 -17.68
CA ALA A 532 13.67 -1.35 -18.00
C ALA A 532 14.41 -1.78 -19.28
N ALA A 533 14.58 -3.09 -19.47
CA ALA A 533 15.12 -3.71 -20.66
C ALA A 533 14.17 -3.77 -21.86
N ARG A 534 12.94 -3.26 -21.76
CA ARG A 534 11.88 -3.36 -22.78
C ARG A 534 11.49 -4.79 -23.16
N SER A 535 11.79 -5.77 -22.31
CA SER A 535 11.29 -7.15 -22.41
C SER A 535 9.88 -7.23 -21.80
N PHE A 536 8.93 -6.54 -22.44
CA PHE A 536 7.59 -6.35 -21.90
C PHE A 536 6.81 -7.66 -21.75
N GLY A 537 6.94 -8.60 -22.68
CA GLY A 537 6.26 -9.90 -22.56
C GLY A 537 6.73 -10.73 -21.37
N GLY A 538 8.04 -10.74 -21.08
CA GLY A 538 8.60 -11.38 -19.89
C GLY A 538 8.16 -10.68 -18.60
N ALA A 539 8.21 -9.34 -18.59
CA ALA A 539 7.72 -8.54 -17.46
C ALA A 539 6.22 -8.82 -17.20
N SER A 540 5.42 -8.89 -18.27
CA SER A 540 3.99 -9.18 -18.21
C SER A 540 3.70 -10.58 -17.68
N ALA A 541 4.41 -11.61 -18.13
CA ALA A 541 4.24 -12.97 -17.61
C ALA A 541 4.57 -13.07 -16.11
N MET A 542 5.66 -12.43 -15.67
CA MET A 542 6.01 -12.35 -14.24
C MET A 542 4.97 -11.54 -13.45
N SER A 543 4.47 -10.43 -14.01
CA SER A 543 3.38 -9.66 -13.42
C SER A 543 2.08 -10.45 -13.31
N VAL A 544 1.68 -11.24 -14.30
CA VAL A 544 0.49 -12.11 -14.20
C VAL A 544 0.65 -13.11 -13.07
N LEU A 545 1.82 -13.76 -12.95
CA LEU A 545 2.08 -14.67 -11.83
C LEU A 545 1.99 -13.95 -10.48
N LEU A 546 2.55 -12.75 -10.40
CA LEU A 546 2.48 -11.93 -9.20
C LEU A 546 1.03 -11.52 -8.86
N ILE A 547 0.22 -11.13 -9.85
CA ILE A 547 -1.21 -10.82 -9.69
C ILE A 547 -1.98 -12.06 -9.20
N LEU A 548 -1.72 -13.23 -9.78
CA LEU A 548 -2.41 -14.47 -9.41
C LEU A 548 -2.06 -14.90 -7.99
N THR A 549 -0.80 -14.74 -7.58
CA THR A 549 -0.34 -15.12 -6.24
C THR A 549 -0.84 -14.16 -5.16
N THR A 550 -0.79 -12.84 -5.40
CA THR A 550 -1.37 -11.87 -4.46
C THR A 550 -2.90 -11.95 -4.45
N GLY A 551 -3.55 -11.97 -5.62
CA GLY A 551 -5.00 -12.14 -5.75
C GLY A 551 -5.50 -13.45 -5.13
N GLY A 552 -4.76 -14.55 -5.28
CA GLY A 552 -5.02 -15.83 -4.64
C GLY A 552 -4.96 -15.74 -3.11
N ALA A 553 -3.98 -15.02 -2.56
CA ALA A 553 -3.90 -14.75 -1.12
C ALA A 553 -5.17 -14.02 -0.64
N PHE A 554 -5.63 -12.99 -1.35
CA PHE A 554 -6.89 -12.29 -1.02
C PHE A 554 -8.15 -13.14 -1.21
N ALA A 555 -8.20 -13.99 -2.23
CA ALA A 555 -9.31 -14.92 -2.46
C ALA A 555 -9.43 -15.96 -1.33
N VAL A 556 -8.31 -16.37 -0.73
CA VAL A 556 -8.31 -17.23 0.47
C VAL A 556 -8.96 -16.50 1.65
N ILE A 557 -8.68 -15.21 1.84
CA ILE A 557 -9.39 -14.38 2.83
C ILE A 557 -10.89 -14.41 2.48
N GLU A 558 -11.27 -13.98 1.28
CA GLU A 558 -12.69 -13.86 0.93
C GLU A 558 -13.47 -15.17 1.10
N ARG A 559 -12.90 -16.33 0.75
CA ARG A 559 -13.56 -17.64 0.96
C ARG A 559 -13.71 -18.03 2.43
N LEU A 560 -12.75 -17.66 3.28
CA LEU A 560 -12.79 -17.98 4.70
C LEU A 560 -13.70 -17.04 5.51
N PHE A 561 -14.02 -15.86 4.98
CA PHE A 561 -14.77 -14.80 5.69
C PHE A 561 -16.08 -14.36 5.02
N GLY A 562 -16.26 -14.64 3.72
CA GLY A 562 -17.30 -14.06 2.86
C GLY A 562 -18.74 -14.51 3.13
N SER A 563 -18.96 -15.58 3.89
CA SER A 563 -20.31 -16.03 4.29
C SER A 563 -20.78 -15.46 5.64
N SER A 564 -19.88 -14.88 6.43
CA SER A 564 -20.22 -14.19 7.68
C SER A 564 -19.71 -12.76 7.62
N GLY A 565 -20.49 -11.91 6.93
CA GLY A 565 -20.43 -10.45 6.96
C GLY A 565 -19.08 -9.84 7.35
N TRP A 566 -18.28 -9.48 6.35
CA TRP A 566 -17.36 -8.36 6.49
C TRP A 566 -18.19 -7.06 6.56
N ARG A 567 -18.91 -6.90 7.68
CA ARG A 567 -19.41 -5.63 8.18
C ARG A 567 -18.44 -5.24 9.29
N PRO A 568 -17.59 -4.22 9.09
CA PRO A 568 -16.82 -3.67 10.20
C PRO A 568 -17.73 -3.11 11.29
#